data_AF-A0A356QQS2-F1
#
_entry.id   AF-A0A356QQS2-F1
#
_cell.length_a   1.000
_cell.length_b   1.000
_cell.length_c   1.000
_cell.angle_alpha   90.00
_cell.angle_beta   90.00
_cell.angle_gamma   90.00
#
_symmetry.space_group_name_H-M   'P 1'
#
loop_
_entity.id
_entity.type
_entity.pdbx_description
1 polymer ?
#
loop_
_entity_poly.entity_id
_entity_poly.type
_entity_poly.pdbx_seq_one_letter_code
_entity_poly.pdbx_strand_id
1 'polypeptide(L)'
;GGVRVAAYEILVVTPAIGNLIRENKTFRINSAIQTGTKLGMQLLDDHLFRLWKEKKVAEEEVLYKAQQPDDLIKRINDAKKGIFENEEEIARRAQREMNSR
;
A
#
# COMPACT_ATOMS: atom_id res chain seq x y z
N GLY A 1 3.27 -2.73 -26.06
CA GLY A 1 4.47 -2.02 -25.55
C GLY A 1 4.32 -1.88 -24.06
N GLY A 2 5.26 -2.42 -23.26
CA GLY A 2 5.16 -2.42 -21.81
C GLY A 2 5.32 -1.02 -21.24
N VAL A 3 4.22 -0.45 -20.74
CA VAL A 3 4.28 0.79 -19.94
C VAL A 3 4.91 0.42 -18.59
N ARG A 4 5.91 1.19 -18.16
CA ARG A 4 6.53 1.03 -16.84
C ARG A 4 6.04 2.15 -15.92
N VAL A 5 5.92 1.85 -14.64
CA VAL A 5 5.64 2.84 -13.59
C VAL A 5 6.69 2.73 -12.50
N ALA A 6 7.11 3.89 -11.97
CA ALA A 6 8.10 3.93 -10.90
C ALA A 6 7.43 3.73 -9.53
N ALA A 7 7.94 2.78 -8.76
CA ALA A 7 7.70 2.67 -7.33
C ALA A 7 8.91 3.23 -6.58
N TYR A 8 8.69 3.88 -5.44
CA TYR A 8 9.74 4.58 -4.70
C TYR A 8 9.46 4.61 -3.20
N GLU A 9 10.55 4.57 -2.44
CA GLU A 9 10.62 4.89 -1.02
C GLU A 9 11.20 6.29 -0.86
N ILE A 10 10.68 7.06 0.09
CA ILE A 10 11.15 8.42 0.37
C ILE A 10 11.45 8.56 1.85
N LEU A 11 12.69 8.93 2.16
CA LEU A 11 13.15 9.30 3.49
C LEU A 11 13.68 10.73 3.46
N VAL A 12 13.16 11.60 4.31
CA VAL A 12 13.71 12.95 4.52
C VAL A 12 14.60 12.93 5.75
N VAL A 13 15.85 13.39 5.61
CA VAL A 13 16.83 13.39 6.69
C VAL A 13 16.52 14.52 7.69
N THR A 14 15.73 14.20 8.71
CA THR A 14 15.46 15.09 9.85
C THR A 14 16.57 14.94 10.92
N PRO A 15 16.67 15.87 11.89
CA PRO A 15 17.59 15.70 13.03
C PRO A 15 17.36 14.39 13.79
N ALA A 16 16.11 13.93 13.91
CA ALA A 16 15.77 12.66 14.55
C ALA A 16 16.30 11.45 13.75
N ILE A 17 16.17 11.46 12.42
CA ILE A 17 16.76 10.44 11.55
C ILE A 17 18.29 10.45 11.67
N GLY A 18 18.91 11.63 11.66
CA GLY A 18 20.35 11.78 11.86
C GLY A 18 20.83 11.20 13.20
N ASN A 19 20.06 11.37 14.29
CA ASN A 19 20.34 10.75 15.59
C ASN A 19 20.26 9.22 15.50
N LEU A 20 19.21 8.66 14.87
CA LEU A 20 19.06 7.21 14.72
C LEU A 20 20.24 6.59 13.97
N ILE A 21 20.74 7.26 12.93
CA ILE A 21 21.91 6.79 12.17
C ILE A 21 23.17 6.80 13.05
N ARG A 22 23.45 7.91 13.75
CA ARG A 22 24.63 8.04 14.62
C ARG A 22 24.65 7.04 15.77
N GLU A 23 23.48 6.67 16.29
CA GLU A 23 23.34 5.73 17.40
C GLU A 23 23.21 4.26 16.94
N ASN A 24 23.38 3.97 15.65
CA ASN A 24 23.18 2.63 15.06
C ASN A 24 21.78 2.04 15.36
N LYS A 25 20.75 2.89 15.39
CA LYS A 25 19.33 2.53 15.60
C LYS A 25 18.56 2.54 14.28
N THR A 26 19.19 2.08 13.20
CA THR A 26 18.64 2.10 11.83
C THR A 26 17.35 1.29 11.70
N PHE A 27 17.18 0.25 12.51
CA PHE A 27 15.93 -0.53 12.60
C PHE A 27 14.69 0.30 12.95
N ARG A 28 14.84 1.51 13.53
CA ARG A 28 13.74 2.42 13.84
C ARG A 28 13.36 3.35 12.68
N ILE A 29 14.14 3.38 11.59
CA ILE A 29 13.94 4.31 10.47
C ILE A 29 12.62 4.04 9.76
N ASN A 30 12.20 2.77 9.58
CA ASN A 30 10.92 2.46 8.93
C ASN A 30 9.72 3.06 9.69
N SER A 31 9.71 2.96 11.02
CA SER A 31 8.68 3.60 11.84
C SER A 31 8.73 5.13 11.75
N ALA A 32 9.94 5.71 11.60
CA ALA A 32 10.09 7.14 11.38
C ALA A 32 9.58 7.57 9.99
N ILE A 33 9.76 6.77 8.94
CA ILE A 33 9.17 6.99 7.62
C ILE A 33 7.64 6.98 7.70
N GLN A 34 7.05 5.97 8.36
CA GLN A 34 5.59 5.84 8.54
C GLN A 34 4.96 7.03 9.26
N THR A 35 5.66 7.59 10.25
CA THR A 35 5.20 8.79 10.98
C THR A 35 5.57 10.10 10.29
N GLY A 36 6.49 10.05 9.31
CA GLY A 36 7.00 11.16 8.53
C GLY A 36 6.15 11.52 7.30
N THR A 37 4.95 10.96 7.12
CA THR A 37 4.10 11.18 5.93
C THR A 37 3.83 12.66 5.65
N LYS A 38 3.69 13.50 6.68
CA LYS A 38 3.51 14.95 6.52
C LYS A 38 4.72 15.65 5.87
N LEU A 39 5.90 15.04 5.94
CA LEU A 39 7.13 15.49 5.30
C LEU A 39 7.33 14.83 3.92
N GLY A 40 6.34 14.10 3.41
CA GLY A 40 6.42 13.39 2.12
C GLY A 40 7.15 12.05 2.18
N MET A 41 7.46 11.55 3.38
CA MET A 41 8.06 10.22 3.53
C MET A 41 7.06 9.11 3.20
N GLN A 42 7.54 8.00 2.65
CA GLN A 42 6.74 6.80 2.40
C GLN A 42 7.63 5.57 2.25
N LEU A 43 7.15 4.40 2.67
CA LEU A 43 7.84 3.13 2.43
C LEU A 43 7.61 2.64 0.99
N LEU A 44 8.53 1.83 0.47
CA LEU A 44 8.36 1.22 -0.86
C LEU A 44 7.06 0.41 -0.96
N ASP A 45 6.80 -0.45 0.03
CA ASP A 45 5.65 -1.36 0.04
C ASP A 45 4.32 -0.60 0.10
N ASP A 46 4.29 0.58 0.74
CA ASP A 46 3.12 1.46 0.73
C ASP A 46 2.86 2.03 -0.66
N HIS A 47 3.92 2.41 -1.38
CA HIS A 47 3.77 2.90 -2.73
C HIS A 47 3.38 1.76 -3.70
N LEU A 48 3.96 0.56 -3.56
CA LEU A 48 3.57 -0.62 -4.32
C LEU A 48 2.10 -0.98 -4.10
N PHE A 49 1.64 -0.98 -2.85
CA PHE A 49 0.23 -1.20 -2.51
C PHE A 49 -0.70 -0.19 -3.20
N ARG A 50 -0.31 1.10 -3.22
CA ARG A 50 -1.07 2.14 -3.92
C ARG A 50 -1.13 1.87 -5.43
N LEU A 51 -0.01 1.53 -6.06
CA LEU A 51 0.05 1.26 -7.50
C LEU A 51 -0.83 0.06 -7.89
N TRP A 52 -0.84 -1.00 -7.07
CA TRP A 52 -1.76 -2.13 -7.22
C TRP A 52 -3.23 -1.68 -7.09
N LYS A 53 -3.55 -0.92 -6.04
CA LYS A 53 -4.92 -0.44 -5.78
C LYS A 53 -5.44 0.46 -6.91
N GLU A 54 -4.56 1.23 -7.54
CA GLU A 54 -4.85 2.05 -8.72
C GLU A 54 -4.89 1.24 -10.04
N LYS A 55 -4.73 -0.10 -9.97
CA LYS A 55 -4.70 -1.01 -11.12
C LYS A 55 -3.59 -0.68 -12.14
N LYS A 56 -2.50 -0.05 -11.69
CA LYS A 56 -1.35 0.31 -12.54
C LYS A 56 -0.33 -0.81 -12.67
N VAL A 57 -0.30 -1.73 -11.70
CA VAL A 57 0.65 -2.85 -11.65
C VAL A 57 -0.10 -4.11 -11.22
N ALA A 58 0.27 -5.24 -11.83
CA ALA A 58 -0.25 -6.55 -11.45
C ALA A 58 0.17 -6.94 -10.02
N GLU A 59 -0.63 -7.79 -9.38
CA GLU A 59 -0.37 -8.23 -8.01
C GLU A 59 0.92 -9.03 -7.89
N GLU A 60 1.17 -9.91 -8.86
CA GLU A 60 2.35 -10.76 -8.91
C GLU A 60 3.63 -9.93 -9.00
N GLU A 61 3.61 -8.86 -9.79
CA GLU A 61 4.71 -7.89 -9.91
C GLU A 61 4.93 -7.13 -8.60
N VAL A 62 3.85 -6.71 -7.94
CA VAL A 62 3.92 -5.98 -6.67
C VAL A 62 4.50 -6.86 -5.57
N LEU A 63 4.04 -8.12 -5.45
CA LEU A 63 4.56 -9.07 -4.47
C LEU A 63 6.00 -9.48 -4.76
N TYR A 64 6.37 -9.62 -6.04
CA TYR A 64 7.75 -9.93 -6.45
C TYR A 64 8.74 -8.80 -6.10
N LYS A 65 8.28 -7.55 -6.04
CA LYS A 65 9.11 -6.37 -5.74
C LYS A 65 9.04 -5.89 -4.29
N ALA A 66 8.18 -6.47 -3.46
CA ALA A 66 7.96 -6.07 -2.08
C ALA A 66 9.17 -6.35 -1.18
N GLN A 67 9.40 -5.50 -0.19
CA GLN A 67 10.36 -5.76 0.90
C GLN A 67 9.79 -6.74 1.92
N GLN A 68 8.49 -6.64 2.22
CA GLN A 68 7.75 -7.48 3.16
C GLN A 68 6.53 -8.11 2.46
N PRO A 69 6.73 -9.11 1.59
CA PRO A 69 5.66 -9.68 0.78
C PRO A 69 4.51 -10.27 1.60
N ASP A 70 4.80 -10.85 2.78
CA ASP A 70 3.79 -11.43 3.67
C ASP A 70 2.85 -10.38 4.29
N ASP A 71 3.37 -9.19 4.62
CA ASP A 71 2.53 -8.07 5.07
C ASP A 71 1.71 -7.52 3.90
N LEU A 72 2.36 -7.36 2.74
CA LEU A 72 1.72 -6.78 1.57
C LEU A 72 0.59 -7.66 1.01
N ILE A 73 0.77 -8.98 0.97
CA ILE A 73 -0.29 -9.92 0.53
C ILE A 73 -1.47 -9.87 1.49
N LYS A 74 -1.23 -9.74 2.80
CA LYS A 74 -2.31 -9.58 3.79
C LYS A 74 -3.10 -8.30 3.52
N ARG A 75 -2.41 -7.16 3.35
CA ARG A 75 -3.03 -5.87 3.02
C ARG A 75 -3.85 -5.91 1.72
N ILE A 76 -3.32 -6.58 0.69
CA ILE A 76 -4.00 -6.80 -0.59
C ILE A 76 -5.27 -7.63 -0.42
N ASN A 77 -5.19 -8.74 0.32
CA ASN A 77 -6.35 -9.59 0.58
C ASN A 77 -7.42 -8.87 1.39
N ASP A 78 -7.04 -8.11 2.41
CA ASP A 78 -7.98 -7.32 3.21
C ASP A 78 -8.66 -6.23 2.36
N ALA A 79 -7.93 -5.58 1.47
CA ALA A 79 -8.50 -4.62 0.52
C ALA A 79 -9.45 -5.27 -0.49
N LYS A 80 -9.12 -6.46 -0.99
CA LYS A 80 -10.00 -7.24 -1.87
C LYS A 80 -11.32 -7.57 -1.16
N LYS A 81 -11.27 -8.06 0.09
CA LYS A 81 -12.47 -8.38 0.87
C LYS A 81 -13.41 -7.17 0.97
N GLY A 82 -12.89 -5.99 1.31
CA GLY A 82 -13.72 -4.78 1.40
C GLY A 82 -14.33 -4.33 0.06
N ILE A 83 -13.68 -4.65 -1.07
CA ILE A 83 -14.25 -4.41 -2.40
C ILE A 83 -15.38 -5.41 -2.70
N PHE A 84 -15.14 -6.70 -2.48
CA PHE A 84 -16.13 -7.76 -2.70
C PHE A 84 -17.36 -7.60 -1.79
N GLU A 85 -17.18 -7.20 -0.53
CA GLU A 85 -18.28 -6.91 0.39
C GLU A 85 -19.17 -5.78 -0.13
N ASN A 86 -18.58 -4.70 -0.66
CA ASN A 86 -19.32 -3.58 -1.24
C ASN A 86 -20.02 -3.96 -2.55
N GLU A 87 -19.36 -4.70 -3.45
CA GLU A 87 -19.95 -5.18 -4.71
C GLU A 87 -21.12 -6.13 -4.45
N GLU A 88 -21.00 -7.07 -3.50
CA GLU A 88 -22.10 -7.93 -3.08
C GLU A 88 -23.25 -7.14 -2.43
N GLU A 89 -22.96 -6.09 -1.66
CA GLU A 89 -24.00 -5.24 -1.09
C GLU A 89 -24.73 -4.43 -2.18
N ILE A 90 -24.00 -3.87 -3.14
CA ILE A 90 -24.55 -3.19 -4.31
C ILE A 90 -25.42 -4.15 -5.14
N ALA A 91 -24.92 -5.36 -5.42
CA ALA A 91 -25.64 -6.38 -6.16
C ALA A 91 -26.91 -6.84 -5.41
N ARG A 92 -26.84 -7.04 -4.08
CA ARG A 92 -28.00 -7.37 -3.24
C ARG A 92 -29.05 -6.25 -3.24
N ARG A 93 -28.65 -4.98 -3.21
CA ARG A 93 -29.57 -3.84 -3.31
C ARG A 93 -30.25 -3.79 -4.67
N ALA A 94 -29.49 -3.91 -5.76
CA ALA A 94 -30.02 -3.94 -7.13
C ALA A 94 -31.00 -5.11 -7.35
N GLN A 95 -30.69 -6.30 -6.82
CA GLN A 95 -31.56 -7.48 -6.94
C GLN A 95 -32.87 -7.33 -6.15
N ARG A 96 -32.82 -6.70 -4.97
CA ARG A 96 -34.03 -6.39 -4.18
C ARG A 96 -34.95 -5.41 -4.88
N GLU A 97 -34.40 -4.37 -5.50
CA GLU A 97 -35.16 -3.39 -6.27
C GLU A 97 -35.81 -4.03 -7.51
N MET A 98 -35.10 -4.91 -8.22
CA MET A 98 -35.64 -5.66 -9.36
C MET A 98 -36.80 -6.59 -8.97
N ASN A 99 -36.69 -7.30 -7.85
CA ASN A 99 -37.72 -8.23 -7.39
C ASN A 99 -38.97 -7.54 -6.81
N SER A 100 -38.92 -6.21 -6.62
CA SER A 100 -40.03 -5.37 -6.14
C SER A 100 -40.82 -4.69 -7.26
N ARG A 101 -40.45 -4.91 -8.53
CA ARG A 101 -41.18 -4.47 -9.73
C ARG A 101 -41.86 -5.66 -10.40
#